data_AF-A0A6A7RX01-F1
#
_entry.id   AF-A0A6A7RX01-F1
#
_cell.length_a   1.000
_cell.length_b   1.000
_cell.length_c   1.000
_cell.angle_alpha   90.00
_cell.angle_beta   90.00
_cell.angle_gamma   90.00
#
_symmetry.space_group_name_H-M   'P 1'
#
loop_
_entity.id
_entity.type
_entity.pdbx_description
1 polymer ?
#
loop_
_entity_poly.entity_id
_entity_poly.type
_entity_poly.pdbx_seq_one_letter_code
_entity_poly.pdbx_strand_id
1 'polypeptide(L)'
;MVYYLSITGEEKWARLIVDFADRLLEGRDALSPVDGRPYAWLDRSENLTAPYVWAGYTGHSFAPLMEFARYVLAHSEIGRSIYKERTFRDHALGYLREFNRALAVHYGELRNDGAYNYFFFSGPVPARSRRLEGLILPVNMNAALFLAILHAAKAEQTLGDGRAAVKKEQVERFFDYLNERVLERRVCLQGKSCLVWDYSSYTKRVEDVGHANLVAKLLLDGYVDGYGVRKADVVALANTVDGLLNPDGSLVGNLLDGATIKGTSPALYYLVFLADYSQSVRSKVGCVVGNSTNFAYSGPWRKIGGGEVVNSCVY
;
A
#
# COMPACT_ATOMS: atom_id res chain seq x y z
N MET A 1 -3.07 -6.80 8.88
CA MET A 1 -4.39 -6.93 9.53
C MET A 1 -5.50 -7.19 8.52
N VAL A 2 -5.68 -6.37 7.48
CA VAL A 2 -6.68 -6.66 6.42
C VAL A 2 -6.38 -7.99 5.72
N TYR A 3 -5.10 -8.30 5.45
CA TYR A 3 -4.67 -9.62 5.01
C TYR A 3 -5.19 -10.78 5.89
N TYR A 4 -4.97 -10.69 7.20
CA TYR A 4 -5.40 -11.71 8.15
C TYR A 4 -6.91 -11.82 8.21
N LEU A 5 -7.62 -10.68 8.20
CA LEU A 5 -9.06 -10.66 8.08
C LEU A 5 -9.51 -11.39 6.80
N SER A 6 -8.87 -11.11 5.66
CA SER A 6 -9.20 -11.73 4.37
C SER A 6 -9.00 -13.23 4.33
N ILE A 7 -8.02 -13.77 5.07
CA ILE A 7 -7.74 -15.20 5.11
C ILE A 7 -8.54 -15.92 6.17
N THR A 8 -8.63 -15.37 7.38
CA THR A 8 -9.22 -16.09 8.51
C THR A 8 -10.70 -15.77 8.70
N GLY A 9 -11.18 -14.64 8.18
CA GLY A 9 -12.53 -14.13 8.44
C GLY A 9 -12.77 -13.79 9.93
N GLU A 10 -11.74 -13.77 10.77
CA GLU A 10 -11.94 -13.61 12.21
C GLU A 10 -12.20 -12.16 12.60
N GLU A 11 -13.27 -11.94 13.37
CA GLU A 11 -13.71 -10.62 13.81
C GLU A 11 -12.64 -9.83 14.58
N LYS A 12 -11.75 -10.52 15.30
CA LYS A 12 -10.66 -9.89 16.07
C LYS A 12 -9.80 -8.97 15.20
N TRP A 13 -9.58 -9.35 13.93
CA TRP A 13 -8.80 -8.55 13.00
C TRP A 13 -9.56 -7.31 12.54
N ALA A 14 -10.87 -7.42 12.31
CA ALA A 14 -11.73 -6.28 11.99
C ALA A 14 -11.75 -5.25 13.12
N ARG A 15 -11.84 -5.68 14.39
CA ARG A 15 -11.77 -4.80 15.56
C ARG A 15 -10.46 -4.02 15.63
N LEU A 16 -9.32 -4.69 15.45
CA LEU A 16 -8.01 -4.03 15.43
C LEU A 16 -7.86 -3.02 14.30
N ILE A 17 -8.45 -3.31 13.12
CA ILE A 17 -8.45 -2.37 12.00
C ILE A 17 -9.28 -1.14 12.34
N VAL A 18 -10.47 -1.29 12.93
CA VAL A 18 -11.30 -0.17 13.36
C VAL A 18 -10.58 0.68 14.41
N ASP A 19 -10.00 0.07 15.44
CA ASP A 19 -9.22 0.80 16.45
C ASP A 19 -8.09 1.62 15.87
N PHE A 20 -7.40 1.07 14.87
CA PHE A 20 -6.33 1.78 14.18
C PHE A 20 -6.87 2.90 13.28
N ALA A 21 -7.88 2.61 12.47
CA ALA A 21 -8.45 3.54 11.51
C ALA A 21 -9.13 4.74 12.20
N ASP A 22 -9.87 4.50 13.28
CA ASP A 22 -10.46 5.56 14.08
C ASP A 22 -9.38 6.48 14.65
N ARG A 23 -8.32 5.92 15.25
CA ARG A 23 -7.19 6.72 15.77
C ARG A 23 -6.45 7.48 14.68
N LEU A 24 -6.30 6.90 13.49
CA LEU A 24 -5.69 7.57 12.34
C LEU A 24 -6.54 8.79 11.92
N LEU A 25 -7.87 8.64 11.87
CA LEU A 25 -8.80 9.72 11.51
C LEU A 25 -8.95 10.76 12.63
N GLU A 26 -8.92 10.37 13.90
CA GLU A 26 -8.86 11.31 15.03
C GLU A 26 -7.55 12.10 15.01
N GLY A 27 -6.42 11.42 14.77
CA GLY A 27 -5.11 12.03 14.63
C GLY A 27 -5.00 12.98 13.43
N ARG A 28 -5.84 12.81 12.40
CA ARG A 28 -5.95 13.78 11.30
C ARG A 28 -6.44 15.14 11.79
N ASP A 29 -7.45 15.14 12.66
CA ASP A 29 -8.10 16.35 13.15
C ASP A 29 -7.40 16.92 14.39
N ALA A 30 -6.51 16.15 15.02
CA ALA A 30 -5.71 16.58 16.16
C ALA A 30 -4.67 17.62 15.75
N LEU A 31 -4.57 18.74 16.49
CA LEU A 31 -3.55 19.76 16.30
C LEU A 31 -2.34 19.50 17.22
N SER A 32 -1.14 19.72 16.70
CA SER A 32 0.12 19.76 17.42
C SER A 32 0.01 20.78 18.56
N PRO A 33 0.29 20.40 19.80
CA PRO A 33 0.27 21.33 20.94
C PRO A 33 1.46 22.30 20.91
N VAL A 34 2.46 22.06 20.05
CA VAL A 34 3.66 22.90 19.94
C VAL A 34 3.43 24.11 19.03
N ASP A 35 2.63 23.94 17.97
CA ASP A 35 2.49 24.95 16.91
C ASP A 35 1.11 24.98 16.22
N GLY A 36 0.13 24.23 16.72
CA GLY A 36 -1.27 24.28 16.25
C GLY A 36 -1.53 23.63 14.90
N ARG A 37 -0.58 22.86 14.33
CA ARG A 37 -0.69 22.20 13.01
C ARG A 37 -1.31 20.79 13.10
N PRO A 38 -2.15 20.32 12.16
CA PRO A 38 -2.69 18.96 12.19
C PRO A 38 -1.62 17.84 12.23
N TYR A 39 -1.83 16.82 13.06
CA TYR A 39 -0.88 15.74 13.38
C TYR A 39 -0.61 14.73 12.24
N ALA A 40 -1.34 14.80 11.13
CA ALA A 40 -1.25 13.87 10.00
C ALA A 40 0.11 13.87 9.24
N TRP A 41 1.25 14.21 9.86
CA TRP A 41 2.49 14.56 9.17
C TRP A 41 3.80 14.19 9.88
N LEU A 42 3.79 13.27 10.86
CA LEU A 42 5.02 12.81 11.53
C LEU A 42 5.65 11.56 10.89
N ASP A 43 5.77 11.53 9.56
CA ASP A 43 6.87 10.79 8.92
C ASP A 43 7.73 11.79 8.12
N ARG A 44 8.74 12.34 8.80
CA ARG A 44 9.90 13.07 8.23
C ARG A 44 9.62 14.39 7.47
N SER A 45 8.45 14.99 7.61
CA SER A 45 8.15 16.33 7.07
C SER A 45 7.90 17.34 8.19
N GLU A 46 8.94 17.70 8.93
CA GLU A 46 8.90 18.60 10.10
C GLU A 46 8.29 20.00 9.80
N ASN A 47 8.10 20.35 8.53
CA ASN A 47 7.73 21.69 8.06
C ASN A 47 6.35 21.81 7.37
N LEU A 48 5.48 20.80 7.47
CA LEU A 48 4.17 20.85 6.81
C LEU A 48 3.04 21.23 7.78
N THR A 49 2.11 22.08 7.32
CA THR A 49 1.17 22.80 8.19
C THR A 49 -0.31 22.59 7.87
N ALA A 50 -0.64 21.84 6.83
CA ALA A 50 -2.02 21.60 6.40
C ALA A 50 -2.34 20.09 6.41
N PRO A 51 -3.60 19.67 6.64
CA PRO A 51 -4.00 18.29 6.42
C PRO A 51 -3.99 18.00 4.91
N TYR A 52 -3.63 16.78 4.49
CA TYR A 52 -3.61 16.36 3.07
C TYR A 52 -2.71 17.20 2.15
N VAL A 53 -1.54 17.63 2.59
CA VAL A 53 -0.60 18.42 1.77
C VAL A 53 -0.34 17.79 0.40
N TRP A 54 -0.29 16.45 0.28
CA TRP A 54 -0.06 15.76 -1.01
C TRP A 54 -0.91 14.49 -1.20
N ALA A 55 -1.27 14.21 -2.45
CA ALA A 55 -1.97 13.01 -2.90
C ALA A 55 -1.32 11.70 -2.41
N GLY A 56 0.01 11.60 -2.50
CA GLY A 56 0.75 10.41 -2.09
C GLY A 56 0.56 10.02 -0.62
N TYR A 57 0.55 11.01 0.28
CA TYR A 57 0.34 10.77 1.71
C TYR A 57 -1.10 10.30 1.99
N THR A 58 -2.07 10.93 1.32
CA THR A 58 -3.48 10.52 1.37
C THR A 58 -3.64 9.05 0.98
N GLY A 59 -2.95 8.62 -0.08
CA GLY A 59 -2.90 7.22 -0.48
C GLY A 59 -2.41 6.29 0.63
N HIS A 60 -1.30 6.62 1.28
CA HIS A 60 -0.71 5.79 2.35
C HIS A 60 -1.65 5.65 3.56
N SER A 61 -2.33 6.73 3.95
CA SER A 61 -3.29 6.72 5.05
C SER A 61 -4.55 5.91 4.72
N PHE A 62 -5.06 6.03 3.49
CA PHE A 62 -6.37 5.50 3.14
C PHE A 62 -6.34 4.13 2.44
N ALA A 63 -5.25 3.70 1.83
CA ALA A 63 -5.14 2.37 1.20
C ALA A 63 -5.60 1.23 2.14
N PRO A 64 -5.13 1.10 3.40
CA PRO A 64 -5.60 0.04 4.29
C PRO A 64 -7.07 0.19 4.70
N LEU A 65 -7.57 1.42 4.82
CA LEU A 65 -8.97 1.69 5.15
C LEU A 65 -9.89 1.32 3.98
N MET A 66 -9.48 1.60 2.75
CA MET A 66 -10.23 1.23 1.55
C MET A 66 -10.16 -0.28 1.28
N GLU A 67 -9.04 -0.93 1.57
CA GLU A 67 -8.94 -2.40 1.51
C GLU A 67 -9.93 -3.05 2.49
N PHE A 68 -10.01 -2.51 3.72
CA PHE A 68 -11.00 -2.93 4.71
C PHE A 68 -12.44 -2.67 4.24
N ALA A 69 -12.73 -1.47 3.74
CA ALA A 69 -14.07 -1.12 3.27
C ALA A 69 -14.52 -2.03 2.12
N ARG A 70 -13.65 -2.26 1.13
CA ARG A 70 -13.88 -3.23 0.05
C ARG A 70 -14.19 -4.62 0.63
N TYR A 71 -13.39 -5.10 1.56
CA TYR A 71 -13.56 -6.43 2.14
C TYR A 71 -14.90 -6.55 2.87
N VAL A 72 -15.19 -5.65 3.81
CA VAL A 72 -16.40 -5.69 4.65
C VAL A 72 -17.67 -5.56 3.82
N LEU A 73 -17.65 -4.72 2.77
CA LEU A 73 -18.83 -4.55 1.91
C LEU A 73 -19.10 -5.80 1.05
N ALA A 74 -18.06 -6.55 0.69
CA ALA A 74 -18.20 -7.82 -0.02
C ALA A 74 -18.57 -9.01 0.88
N HIS A 75 -18.36 -8.91 2.20
CA HIS A 75 -18.52 -10.01 3.17
C HIS A 75 -19.57 -9.62 4.23
N SER A 76 -20.85 -9.85 3.91
CA SER A 76 -21.98 -9.38 4.71
C SER A 76 -22.03 -9.94 6.14
N GLU A 77 -21.50 -11.14 6.34
CA GLU A 77 -21.37 -11.82 7.62
C GLU A 77 -20.45 -11.05 8.58
N ILE A 78 -19.34 -10.52 8.08
CA ILE A 78 -18.47 -9.61 8.84
C ILE A 78 -19.14 -8.25 8.96
N GLY A 79 -19.71 -7.73 7.89
CA GLY A 79 -20.31 -6.38 7.86
C GLY A 79 -21.43 -6.15 8.87
N ARG A 80 -22.13 -7.20 9.33
CA ARG A 80 -23.21 -7.11 10.33
C ARG A 80 -22.72 -7.07 11.78
N SER A 81 -21.50 -7.51 12.07
CA SER A 81 -20.96 -7.49 13.44
C SER A 81 -20.86 -6.05 13.96
N ILE A 82 -21.18 -5.88 15.24
CA ILE A 82 -21.20 -4.58 15.93
C ILE A 82 -19.92 -4.40 16.74
N TYR A 83 -19.29 -3.23 16.59
CA TYR A 83 -18.12 -2.82 17.36
C TYR A 83 -18.12 -1.30 17.55
N LYS A 84 -17.91 -0.83 18.80
CA LYS A 84 -18.09 0.59 19.19
C LYS A 84 -19.44 1.16 18.73
N GLU A 85 -20.52 0.44 19.07
CA GLU A 85 -21.92 0.85 18.82
C GLU A 85 -22.33 0.97 17.34
N ARG A 86 -21.45 0.59 16.40
CA ARG A 86 -21.70 0.64 14.96
C ARG A 86 -21.38 -0.69 14.31
N THR A 87 -22.02 -1.00 13.20
CA THR A 87 -21.62 -2.20 12.43
C THR A 87 -20.28 -1.95 11.73
N PHE A 88 -19.53 -3.01 11.41
CA PHE A 88 -18.33 -2.85 10.56
C PHE A 88 -18.68 -2.23 9.20
N ARG A 89 -19.88 -2.51 8.67
CA ARG A 89 -20.39 -1.83 7.47
C ARG A 89 -20.50 -0.32 7.66
N ASP A 90 -20.99 0.15 8.81
CA ASP A 90 -21.11 1.59 9.11
C ASP A 90 -19.73 2.26 9.21
N HIS A 91 -18.75 1.57 9.82
CA HIS A 91 -17.36 2.01 9.85
C HIS A 91 -16.77 2.12 8.43
N ALA A 92 -16.93 1.07 7.61
CA ALA A 92 -16.50 1.06 6.21
C ALA A 92 -17.11 2.20 5.38
N LEU A 93 -18.41 2.46 5.55
CA LEU A 93 -19.09 3.59 4.91
C LEU A 93 -18.55 4.94 5.40
N GLY A 94 -18.22 5.05 6.70
CA GLY A 94 -17.54 6.22 7.26
C GLY A 94 -16.19 6.46 6.61
N TYR A 95 -15.35 5.44 6.53
CA TYR A 95 -14.01 5.54 5.92
C TYR A 95 -14.09 5.90 4.43
N LEU A 96 -15.06 5.34 3.69
CA LEU A 96 -15.26 5.66 2.27
C LEU A 96 -15.66 7.13 2.07
N ARG A 97 -16.51 7.69 2.94
CA ARG A 97 -16.86 9.12 2.91
C ARG A 97 -15.63 10.00 3.18
N GLU A 98 -14.84 9.66 4.20
CA GLU A 98 -13.63 10.42 4.53
C GLU A 98 -12.58 10.34 3.42
N PHE A 99 -12.42 9.19 2.77
CA PHE A 99 -11.53 9.05 1.62
C PHE A 99 -11.99 9.92 0.45
N ASN A 100 -13.27 9.87 0.08
CA ASN A 100 -13.80 10.68 -1.01
C ASN A 100 -13.66 12.19 -0.75
N ARG A 101 -13.82 12.62 0.51
CA ARG A 101 -13.55 14.00 0.92
C ARG A 101 -12.07 14.35 0.78
N ALA A 102 -11.17 13.45 1.20
CA ALA A 102 -9.72 13.64 1.09
C ALA A 102 -9.27 13.70 -0.38
N LEU A 103 -9.77 12.77 -1.21
CA LEU A 103 -9.44 12.69 -2.63
C LEU A 103 -9.87 13.95 -3.39
N ALA A 104 -10.98 14.57 -3.01
CA ALA A 104 -11.47 15.79 -3.66
C ALA A 104 -10.49 16.98 -3.57
N VAL A 105 -9.66 17.03 -2.52
CA VAL A 105 -8.61 18.04 -2.37
C VAL A 105 -7.52 17.89 -3.45
N HIS A 106 -7.33 16.67 -3.95
CA HIS A 106 -6.26 16.29 -4.88
C HIS A 106 -6.69 16.30 -6.35
N TYR A 107 -7.92 16.74 -6.68
CA TYR A 107 -8.32 16.80 -8.09
C TYR A 107 -7.47 17.76 -8.92
N GLY A 108 -6.90 18.79 -8.29
CA GLY A 108 -5.91 19.66 -8.95
C GLY A 108 -4.53 19.01 -9.14
N GLU A 109 -4.23 17.93 -8.40
CA GLU A 109 -2.98 17.16 -8.49
C GLU A 109 -3.08 15.98 -9.46
N LEU A 110 -4.29 15.54 -9.80
CA LEU A 110 -4.50 14.49 -10.78
C LEU A 110 -4.33 15.05 -12.19
N ARG A 111 -3.28 14.61 -12.87
CA ARG A 111 -3.09 14.89 -14.29
C ARG A 111 -3.70 13.76 -15.11
N ASN A 112 -4.58 14.15 -16.03
CA ASN A 112 -5.13 13.29 -17.08
C ASN A 112 -4.72 13.88 -18.43
N ASP A 113 -3.65 13.37 -19.04
CA ASP A 113 -3.10 13.89 -20.30
C ASP A 113 -3.66 13.18 -21.54
N GLY A 114 -4.83 12.55 -21.40
CA GLY A 114 -5.52 11.85 -22.48
C GLY A 114 -5.06 10.40 -22.66
N ALA A 115 -3.81 10.09 -22.35
CA ALA A 115 -3.25 8.72 -22.40
C ALA A 115 -3.06 8.12 -21.01
N TYR A 116 -2.66 8.92 -20.02
CA TYR A 116 -2.25 8.42 -18.72
C TYR A 116 -2.89 9.20 -17.57
N ASN A 117 -2.93 8.57 -16.40
CA ASN A 117 -3.21 9.24 -15.14
C ASN A 117 -2.03 9.14 -14.19
N TYR A 118 -1.66 10.24 -13.56
CA TYR A 118 -0.69 10.28 -12.46
C TYR A 118 -0.89 11.55 -11.63
N PHE A 119 -0.40 11.51 -10.39
CA PHE A 119 -0.39 12.66 -9.50
C PHE A 119 0.96 13.38 -9.56
N PHE A 120 0.93 14.71 -9.38
CA PHE A 120 2.11 15.57 -9.31
C PHE A 120 2.04 16.48 -8.06
N PHE A 121 3.17 17.09 -7.69
CA PHE A 121 3.20 18.07 -6.59
C PHE A 121 2.52 19.39 -7.02
N SER A 122 1.35 19.70 -6.45
CA SER A 122 0.59 20.94 -6.73
C SER A 122 1.29 22.23 -6.29
N GLY A 123 2.23 22.14 -5.36
CA GLY A 123 2.94 23.28 -4.80
C GLY A 123 4.38 22.97 -4.39
N PRO A 124 5.15 23.98 -3.97
CA PRO A 124 6.56 23.82 -3.63
C PRO A 124 6.73 22.96 -2.37
N VAL A 125 7.34 21.78 -2.56
CA VAL A 125 7.72 20.87 -1.49
C VAL A 125 9.22 20.95 -1.22
N PRO A 126 9.66 21.25 0.01
CA PRO A 126 11.07 21.19 0.38
C PRO A 126 11.54 19.74 0.48
N ALA A 127 12.44 19.31 -0.41
CA ALA A 127 13.12 18.03 -0.34
C ALA A 127 14.60 18.23 -0.06
N ARG A 128 15.00 18.18 1.23
CA ARG A 128 16.37 18.31 1.82
C ARG A 128 17.27 19.48 1.35
N SER A 129 16.93 20.17 0.27
CA SER A 129 17.61 21.34 -0.34
C SER A 129 16.95 21.80 -1.67
N ARG A 130 15.91 21.16 -2.19
CA ARG A 130 15.28 21.46 -3.50
C ARG A 130 13.76 21.68 -3.38
N ARG A 131 13.17 22.43 -4.32
CA ARG A 131 11.70 22.54 -4.51
C ARG A 131 11.25 21.59 -5.61
N LEU A 132 10.12 20.91 -5.43
CA LEU A 132 9.61 19.87 -6.35
C LEU A 132 8.29 20.21 -7.07
N GLU A 133 7.87 21.48 -7.08
CA GLU A 133 6.61 21.90 -7.70
C GLU A 133 6.49 21.45 -9.16
N GLY A 134 5.33 20.90 -9.54
CA GLY A 134 5.05 20.43 -10.90
C GLY A 134 5.67 19.08 -11.27
N LEU A 135 6.52 18.49 -10.41
CA LEU A 135 7.10 17.17 -10.67
C LEU A 135 6.11 16.05 -10.36
N ILE A 136 6.15 14.98 -11.18
CA ILE A 136 5.37 13.76 -10.97
C ILE A 136 5.74 13.16 -9.60
N LEU A 137 4.74 12.76 -8.83
CA LEU A 137 4.98 12.10 -7.54
C LEU A 137 5.80 10.81 -7.74
N PRO A 138 6.64 10.43 -6.77
CA PRO A 138 7.28 9.12 -6.73
C PRO A 138 6.30 7.96 -6.99
N VAL A 139 6.78 6.87 -7.60
CA VAL A 139 5.93 5.75 -8.06
C VAL A 139 5.18 5.11 -6.90
N ASN A 140 5.84 4.92 -5.76
CA ASN A 140 5.23 4.42 -4.53
C ASN A 140 4.08 5.30 -4.01
N MET A 141 4.24 6.63 -4.07
CA MET A 141 3.24 7.60 -3.66
C MET A 141 2.03 7.58 -4.60
N ASN A 142 2.27 7.53 -5.90
CA ASN A 142 1.22 7.31 -6.89
C ASN A 142 0.51 5.97 -6.63
N ALA A 143 1.27 4.88 -6.46
CA ALA A 143 0.71 3.55 -6.23
C ALA A 143 -0.14 3.49 -4.97
N ALA A 144 0.27 4.16 -3.88
CA ALA A 144 -0.51 4.26 -2.66
C ALA A 144 -1.91 4.85 -2.90
N LEU A 145 -1.96 5.97 -3.64
CA LEU A 145 -3.23 6.65 -3.90
C LEU A 145 -4.09 5.88 -4.91
N PHE A 146 -3.50 5.39 -6.00
CA PHE A 146 -4.26 4.58 -6.96
C PHE A 146 -4.72 3.24 -6.38
N LEU A 147 -4.00 2.66 -5.42
CA LEU A 147 -4.47 1.49 -4.68
C LEU A 147 -5.69 1.83 -3.82
N ALA A 148 -5.68 2.97 -3.12
CA ALA A 148 -6.84 3.45 -2.38
C ALA A 148 -8.04 3.74 -3.31
N ILE A 149 -7.81 4.36 -4.47
CA ILE A 149 -8.84 4.62 -5.50
C ILE A 149 -9.40 3.30 -6.04
N LEU A 150 -8.55 2.32 -6.34
CA LEU A 150 -8.95 0.99 -6.80
C LEU A 150 -9.87 0.31 -5.78
N HIS A 151 -9.47 0.27 -4.51
CA HIS A 151 -10.28 -0.36 -3.47
C HIS A 151 -11.59 0.40 -3.21
N ALA A 152 -11.56 1.73 -3.24
CA ALA A 152 -12.75 2.57 -3.15
C ALA A 152 -13.71 2.31 -4.32
N ALA A 153 -13.21 2.19 -5.56
CA ALA A 153 -14.02 1.87 -6.73
C ALA A 153 -14.78 0.55 -6.56
N LYS A 154 -14.12 -0.47 -5.98
CA LYS A 154 -14.75 -1.79 -5.73
C LYS A 154 -15.76 -1.74 -4.59
N ALA A 155 -15.47 -1.00 -3.53
CA ALA A 155 -16.41 -0.72 -2.45
C ALA A 155 -17.68 -0.03 -2.99
N GLU A 156 -17.51 1.02 -3.79
CA GLU A 156 -18.58 1.78 -4.44
C GLU A 156 -19.38 0.93 -5.45
N GLN A 157 -18.70 0.08 -6.22
CA GLN A 157 -19.35 -0.87 -7.13
C GLN A 157 -20.28 -1.83 -6.36
N THR A 158 -19.84 -2.30 -5.19
CA THR A 158 -20.64 -3.19 -4.33
C THR A 158 -21.88 -2.48 -3.76
N LEU A 159 -21.81 -1.15 -3.63
CA LEU A 159 -22.91 -0.29 -3.20
C LEU A 159 -23.83 0.14 -4.36
N GLY A 160 -23.48 -0.13 -5.61
CA GLY A 160 -24.20 0.36 -6.78
C GLY A 160 -24.03 1.86 -7.05
N ASP A 161 -22.94 2.47 -6.59
CA ASP A 161 -22.65 3.90 -6.80
C ASP A 161 -22.05 4.13 -8.21
N GLY A 162 -22.60 5.12 -8.94
CA GLY A 162 -22.15 5.49 -10.29
C GLY A 162 -20.73 6.06 -10.37
N ARG A 163 -20.10 6.41 -9.24
CA ARG A 163 -18.71 6.90 -9.20
C ARG A 163 -17.65 5.81 -9.43
N ALA A 164 -18.02 4.54 -9.28
CA ALA A 164 -17.10 3.41 -9.44
C ALA A 164 -16.48 3.36 -10.85
N ALA A 165 -17.25 3.70 -11.89
CA ALA A 165 -16.77 3.67 -13.27
C ALA A 165 -15.66 4.70 -13.53
N VAL A 166 -15.81 5.92 -13.01
CA VAL A 166 -14.79 6.98 -13.15
C VAL A 166 -13.50 6.60 -12.44
N LYS A 167 -13.60 6.10 -11.21
CA LYS A 167 -12.41 5.64 -10.45
C LYS A 167 -11.73 4.45 -11.11
N LYS A 168 -12.51 3.53 -11.70
CA LYS A 168 -11.97 2.40 -12.46
C LYS A 168 -11.16 2.88 -13.67
N GLU A 169 -11.73 3.75 -14.49
CA GLU A 169 -11.01 4.35 -15.62
C GLU A 169 -9.74 5.08 -15.16
N GLN A 170 -9.83 5.78 -14.01
CA GLN A 170 -8.68 6.48 -13.45
C GLN A 170 -7.51 5.54 -13.17
N VAL A 171 -7.82 4.39 -12.57
CA VAL A 171 -6.86 3.34 -12.23
C VAL A 171 -6.33 2.63 -13.47
N GLU A 172 -7.18 2.32 -14.45
CA GLU A 172 -6.78 1.69 -15.72
C GLU A 172 -5.68 2.52 -16.42
N ARG A 173 -5.89 3.84 -16.58
CA ARG A 173 -4.88 4.71 -17.20
C ARG A 173 -3.60 4.89 -16.38
N PHE A 174 -3.64 4.63 -15.06
CA PHE A 174 -2.41 4.59 -14.26
C PHE A 174 -1.65 3.28 -14.48
N PHE A 175 -2.34 2.15 -14.67
CA PHE A 175 -1.68 0.92 -15.09
C PHE A 175 -1.04 1.06 -16.48
N ASP A 176 -1.69 1.76 -17.41
CA ASP A 176 -1.10 2.08 -18.71
C ASP A 176 0.20 2.90 -18.55
N TYR A 177 0.18 3.92 -17.69
CA TYR A 177 1.38 4.69 -17.34
C TYR A 177 2.49 3.80 -16.76
N LEU A 178 2.16 2.92 -15.81
CA LEU A 178 3.13 2.01 -15.21
C LEU A 178 3.76 1.11 -16.28
N ASN A 179 2.93 0.49 -17.13
CA ASN A 179 3.36 -0.46 -18.14
C ASN A 179 4.21 0.17 -19.25
N GLU A 180 3.89 1.40 -19.67
CA GLU A 180 4.54 2.04 -20.81
C GLU A 180 5.72 2.95 -20.44
N ARG A 181 5.74 3.49 -19.22
CA ARG A 181 6.70 4.56 -18.83
C ARG A 181 7.54 4.27 -17.60
N VAL A 182 7.13 3.35 -16.74
CA VAL A 182 7.75 3.19 -15.41
C VAL A 182 8.41 1.82 -15.25
N LEU A 183 7.71 0.76 -15.58
CA LEU A 183 8.14 -0.60 -15.31
C LEU A 183 9.16 -1.07 -16.34
N GLU A 184 10.35 -1.43 -15.86
CA GLU A 184 11.42 -2.01 -16.67
C GLU A 184 11.66 -3.47 -16.27
N ARG A 185 12.00 -4.30 -17.26
CA ARG A 185 12.48 -5.66 -17.02
C ARG A 185 14.00 -5.68 -17.05
N ARG A 186 14.60 -6.28 -16.03
CA ARG A 186 16.05 -6.51 -15.96
C ARG A 186 16.35 -7.94 -15.53
N VAL A 187 17.58 -8.39 -15.76
CA VAL A 187 18.05 -9.66 -15.21
C VAL A 187 18.63 -9.37 -13.81
N CYS A 188 18.06 -10.00 -12.78
CA CYS A 188 18.61 -9.92 -11.42
C CYS A 188 19.90 -10.74 -11.28
N LEU A 189 20.60 -10.55 -10.16
CA LEU A 189 21.79 -11.33 -9.79
C LEU A 189 21.57 -12.85 -9.81
N GLN A 190 20.35 -13.32 -9.58
CA GLN A 190 19.99 -14.74 -9.64
C GLN A 190 19.74 -15.26 -11.07
N GLY A 191 20.03 -14.47 -12.11
CA GLY A 191 19.83 -14.85 -13.51
C GLY A 191 18.36 -14.90 -13.97
N LYS A 192 17.43 -14.44 -13.13
CA LYS A 192 15.99 -14.41 -13.44
C LYS A 192 15.55 -13.03 -13.94
N SER A 193 14.50 -12.99 -14.76
CA SER A 193 13.84 -11.73 -15.11
C SER A 193 13.17 -11.13 -13.87
N CYS A 194 13.43 -9.85 -13.65
CA CYS A 194 12.95 -9.05 -12.54
C CYS A 194 12.29 -7.77 -13.04
N LEU A 195 11.40 -7.23 -12.22
CA LEU A 195 10.72 -5.97 -12.46
C LEU A 195 11.34 -4.87 -11.60
N VAL A 196 11.71 -3.74 -12.21
CA VAL A 196 12.32 -2.60 -11.54
C VAL A 196 11.72 -1.29 -12.03
N TRP A 197 11.89 -0.22 -11.25
CA TRP A 197 11.52 1.15 -11.60
C TRP A 197 12.43 2.15 -10.86
N ASP A 198 12.46 3.38 -11.34
CA ASP A 198 13.13 4.49 -10.66
C ASP A 198 12.34 4.91 -9.41
N TYR A 199 13.04 5.09 -8.29
CA TYR A 199 12.54 5.55 -7.00
C TYR A 199 11.70 6.82 -7.10
N SER A 200 12.16 7.77 -7.91
CA SER A 200 11.32 8.91 -8.27
C SER A 200 11.65 9.40 -9.67
N SER A 201 10.68 10.10 -10.27
CA SER A 201 10.81 10.80 -11.55
C SER A 201 12.01 11.76 -11.64
N TYR A 202 12.59 12.16 -10.49
CA TYR A 202 13.71 13.09 -10.39
C TYR A 202 14.95 12.49 -9.69
N THR A 203 14.90 11.24 -9.26
CA THR A 203 16.03 10.50 -8.69
C THR A 203 16.10 9.14 -9.36
N LYS A 204 16.98 9.01 -10.35
CA LYS A 204 17.24 7.77 -11.11
C LYS A 204 18.03 6.76 -10.30
N ARG A 205 17.45 6.32 -9.18
CA ARG A 205 17.95 5.23 -8.34
C ARG A 205 16.92 4.12 -8.38
N VAL A 206 17.35 2.88 -8.54
CA VAL A 206 16.43 1.75 -8.59
C VAL A 206 15.87 1.50 -7.19
N GLU A 207 14.54 1.50 -7.07
CA GLU A 207 13.82 1.43 -5.78
C GLU A 207 13.68 0.01 -5.20
N ASP A 208 13.20 0.02 -3.96
CA ASP A 208 13.48 -0.85 -2.84
C ASP A 208 12.20 -1.18 -2.04
N VAL A 209 12.23 -2.29 -1.29
CA VAL A 209 11.09 -3.08 -0.76
C VAL A 209 10.14 -2.30 0.15
N GLY A 210 10.68 -1.43 1.01
CA GLY A 210 9.87 -0.64 1.94
C GLY A 210 8.85 0.25 1.21
N HIS A 211 9.21 0.76 0.02
CA HIS A 211 8.35 1.54 -0.86
C HIS A 211 7.68 0.71 -1.95
N ALA A 212 8.31 -0.38 -2.38
CA ALA A 212 7.78 -1.29 -3.37
C ALA A 212 6.54 -2.07 -2.92
N ASN A 213 6.27 -2.19 -1.61
CA ASN A 213 5.12 -2.94 -1.12
C ASN A 213 3.78 -2.49 -1.70
N LEU A 214 3.57 -1.17 -1.83
CA LEU A 214 2.33 -0.63 -2.39
C LEU A 214 2.27 -0.81 -3.91
N VAL A 215 3.42 -0.70 -4.58
CA VAL A 215 3.54 -1.01 -6.01
C VAL A 215 3.25 -2.50 -6.26
N ALA A 216 3.85 -3.39 -5.47
CA ALA A 216 3.66 -4.83 -5.56
C ALA A 216 2.21 -5.23 -5.32
N LYS A 217 1.58 -4.67 -4.28
CA LYS A 217 0.16 -4.87 -3.99
C LYS A 217 -0.73 -4.36 -5.11
N LEU A 218 -0.48 -3.14 -5.60
CA LEU A 218 -1.24 -2.58 -6.70
C LEU A 218 -1.13 -3.45 -7.95
N LEU A 219 0.06 -3.90 -8.33
CA LEU A 219 0.27 -4.78 -9.49
C LEU A 219 -0.42 -6.13 -9.32
N LEU A 220 -0.37 -6.71 -8.12
CA LEU A 220 -1.05 -7.95 -7.83
C LEU A 220 -2.58 -7.80 -7.89
N ASP A 221 -3.12 -6.76 -7.26
CA ASP A 221 -4.57 -6.48 -7.32
C ASP A 221 -4.99 -6.16 -8.76
N GLY A 222 -4.19 -5.42 -9.51
CA GLY A 222 -4.41 -5.16 -10.92
C GLY A 222 -4.43 -6.43 -11.77
N TYR A 223 -3.54 -7.39 -11.49
CA TYR A 223 -3.55 -8.69 -12.15
C TYR A 223 -4.80 -9.50 -11.81
N VAL A 224 -5.14 -9.61 -10.52
CA VAL A 224 -6.32 -10.35 -10.04
C VAL A 224 -7.62 -9.73 -10.55
N ASP A 225 -7.67 -8.41 -10.65
CA ASP A 225 -8.87 -7.65 -11.00
C ASP A 225 -8.95 -7.28 -12.50
N GLY A 226 -7.96 -7.69 -13.32
CA GLY A 226 -8.00 -7.57 -14.77
C GLY A 226 -7.60 -6.21 -15.36
N TYR A 227 -6.82 -5.40 -14.64
CA TYR A 227 -6.33 -4.08 -15.09
C TYR A 227 -5.07 -4.16 -15.97
N GLY A 228 -5.01 -5.14 -16.89
CA GLY A 228 -3.94 -5.21 -17.90
C GLY A 228 -2.54 -5.59 -17.40
N VAL A 229 -2.38 -5.92 -16.11
CA VAL A 229 -1.11 -6.46 -15.59
C VAL A 229 -0.90 -7.88 -16.13
N ARG A 230 0.26 -8.18 -16.72
CA ARG A 230 0.53 -9.51 -17.27
C ARG A 230 1.05 -10.46 -16.19
N LYS A 231 0.75 -11.75 -16.31
CA LYS A 231 1.32 -12.80 -15.44
C LYS A 231 2.86 -12.75 -15.40
N ALA A 232 3.50 -12.45 -16.53
CA ALA A 232 4.95 -12.31 -16.60
C ALA A 232 5.49 -11.15 -15.75
N ASP A 233 4.73 -10.06 -15.59
CA ASP A 233 5.09 -8.94 -14.70
C ASP A 233 5.00 -9.36 -13.23
N VAL A 234 3.96 -10.12 -12.85
CA VAL A 234 3.80 -10.66 -11.49
C VAL A 234 4.92 -11.65 -11.14
N VAL A 235 5.31 -12.52 -12.08
CA VAL A 235 6.45 -13.43 -11.89
C VAL A 235 7.77 -12.66 -11.78
N ALA A 236 7.97 -11.64 -12.61
CA ALA A 236 9.16 -10.80 -12.53
C ALA A 236 9.23 -10.03 -11.20
N LEU A 237 8.09 -9.53 -10.70
CA LEU A 237 7.96 -8.91 -9.39
C LEU A 237 8.29 -9.90 -8.26
N ALA A 238 7.81 -11.15 -8.34
CA ALA A 238 8.15 -12.19 -7.37
C ALA A 238 9.64 -12.52 -7.37
N ASN A 239 10.31 -12.48 -8.52
CA ASN A 239 11.77 -12.65 -8.61
C ASN A 239 12.54 -11.46 -8.04
N THR A 240 12.06 -10.22 -8.23
CA THR A 240 12.62 -9.04 -7.57
C THR A 240 12.60 -9.24 -6.06
N VAL A 241 11.44 -9.64 -5.52
CA VAL A 241 11.23 -9.93 -4.10
C VAL A 241 12.08 -11.08 -3.58
N ASP A 242 12.25 -12.14 -4.37
CA ASP A 242 13.09 -13.29 -4.01
C ASP A 242 14.52 -12.86 -3.66
N GLY A 243 15.08 -11.92 -4.43
CA GLY A 243 16.41 -11.38 -4.19
C GLY A 243 16.55 -10.51 -2.94
N LEU A 244 15.43 -10.15 -2.31
CA LEU A 244 15.38 -9.27 -1.15
C LEU A 244 15.19 -10.03 0.18
N LEU A 245 14.87 -11.32 0.08
CA LEU A 245 14.63 -12.19 1.21
C LEU A 245 15.82 -13.13 1.42
N ASN A 246 16.32 -13.16 2.65
CA ASN A 246 17.21 -14.21 3.14
C ASN A 246 16.51 -15.57 3.10
N PRO A 247 17.27 -16.68 3.17
CA PRO A 247 16.68 -18.03 3.22
C PRO A 247 15.69 -18.26 4.38
N ASP A 248 15.89 -17.58 5.51
CA ASP A 248 14.98 -17.61 6.67
C ASP A 248 13.75 -16.70 6.51
N GLY A 249 13.63 -16.03 5.37
CA GLY A 249 12.57 -15.08 5.04
C GLY A 249 12.71 -13.71 5.72
N SER A 250 13.79 -13.47 6.46
CA SER A 250 14.14 -12.12 6.90
C SER A 250 14.54 -11.24 5.71
N LEU A 251 14.35 -9.93 5.83
CA LEU A 251 14.81 -8.98 4.82
C LEU A 251 16.32 -8.78 4.91
N VAL A 252 16.99 -8.73 3.76
CA VAL A 252 18.38 -8.29 3.65
C VAL A 252 18.53 -6.81 4.06
N GLY A 253 17.43 -6.05 4.04
CA GLY A 253 17.35 -4.62 4.31
C GLY A 253 16.77 -3.89 3.10
N ASN A 254 16.89 -2.58 3.10
CA ASN A 254 16.55 -1.75 1.96
C ASN A 254 17.66 -1.87 0.88
N LEU A 255 17.43 -2.42 -0.31
CA LEU A 255 18.26 -2.27 -1.51
C LEU A 255 17.94 -1.02 -2.38
N LEU A 256 18.83 -0.02 -2.41
CA LEU A 256 18.87 0.97 -3.50
C LEU A 256 20.05 0.70 -4.41
N ASP A 257 19.81 0.61 -5.72
CA ASP A 257 20.84 0.29 -6.73
C ASP A 257 21.58 -1.03 -6.42
N GLY A 258 20.90 -1.99 -5.77
CA GLY A 258 21.50 -3.26 -5.36
C GLY A 258 22.35 -3.19 -4.08
N ALA A 259 22.43 -2.04 -3.40
CA ALA A 259 23.17 -1.87 -2.16
C ALA A 259 22.25 -1.76 -0.94
N THR A 260 22.57 -2.49 0.13
CA THR A 260 21.82 -2.47 1.39
C THR A 260 21.99 -1.15 2.15
N ILE A 261 20.88 -0.57 2.59
CA ILE A 261 20.79 0.62 3.44
C ILE A 261 20.15 0.23 4.77
N LYS A 262 20.80 0.62 5.88
CA LYS A 262 20.31 0.40 7.25
C LYS A 262 19.22 1.43 7.60
N GLY A 263 18.14 1.01 8.25
CA GLY A 263 17.27 1.91 9.03
C GLY A 263 15.82 2.10 8.59
N THR A 264 15.17 1.11 7.98
CA THR A 264 13.76 1.18 7.57
C THR A 264 12.98 -0.10 7.92
N SER A 265 11.65 0.06 8.07
CA SER A 265 10.75 -0.88 8.74
C SER A 265 10.56 -2.21 7.98
N PRO A 266 10.58 -3.37 8.66
CA PRO A 266 10.40 -4.70 8.07
C PRO A 266 8.94 -5.01 7.75
N ALA A 267 8.38 -4.23 6.84
CA ALA A 267 7.01 -4.32 6.40
C ALA A 267 6.88 -5.32 5.23
N LEU A 268 6.32 -6.51 5.45
CA LEU A 268 6.22 -7.57 4.41
C LEU A 268 4.78 -8.00 4.05
N TYR A 269 3.79 -7.12 4.17
CA TYR A 269 2.36 -7.52 4.17
C TYR A 269 1.88 -8.19 2.88
N TYR A 270 2.50 -7.89 1.75
CA TYR A 270 2.02 -8.31 0.43
C TYR A 270 2.94 -9.32 -0.27
N LEU A 271 4.14 -9.57 0.26
CA LEU A 271 5.07 -10.55 -0.32
C LEU A 271 4.56 -11.98 -0.22
N VAL A 272 3.75 -12.27 0.82
CA VAL A 272 3.11 -13.57 1.03
C VAL A 272 2.27 -13.99 -0.17
N PHE A 273 1.63 -13.03 -0.84
CA PHE A 273 0.81 -13.30 -2.02
C PHE A 273 1.65 -13.60 -3.27
N LEU A 274 2.93 -13.21 -3.28
CA LEU A 274 3.85 -13.53 -4.37
C LEU A 274 4.43 -14.95 -4.26
N ALA A 275 4.18 -15.65 -3.14
CA ALA A 275 4.57 -17.05 -2.94
C ALA A 275 4.01 -17.97 -4.03
N ASP A 276 2.82 -17.69 -4.56
CA ASP A 276 2.22 -18.51 -5.62
C ASP A 276 2.90 -18.36 -6.98
N TYR A 277 3.80 -17.38 -7.11
CA TYR A 277 4.48 -17.03 -8.35
C TYR A 277 6.00 -17.29 -8.29
N SER A 278 6.53 -17.71 -7.14
CA SER A 278 7.94 -18.12 -6.97
C SER A 278 8.08 -19.16 -5.86
N GLN A 279 8.57 -20.36 -6.21
CA GLN A 279 8.78 -21.44 -5.25
C GLN A 279 9.79 -21.05 -4.15
N SER A 280 10.81 -20.24 -4.48
CA SER A 280 11.77 -19.77 -3.48
C SER A 280 11.12 -18.78 -2.50
N VAL A 281 10.31 -17.85 -2.99
CA VAL A 281 9.52 -16.95 -2.13
C VAL A 281 8.56 -17.75 -1.26
N ARG A 282 7.87 -18.75 -1.82
CA ARG A 282 7.00 -19.65 -1.05
C ARG A 282 7.71 -20.32 0.11
N SER A 283 8.88 -20.89 -0.14
CA SER A 283 9.69 -21.52 0.92
C SER A 283 10.10 -20.51 2.00
N LYS A 284 10.60 -19.33 1.61
CA LYS A 284 11.02 -18.27 2.53
C LYS A 284 9.85 -17.73 3.36
N VAL A 285 8.70 -17.53 2.73
CA VAL A 285 7.44 -17.15 3.40
C VAL A 285 7.01 -18.22 4.40
N GLY A 286 7.08 -19.50 4.02
CA GLY A 286 6.79 -20.64 4.90
C GLY A 286 7.64 -20.63 6.17
N CYS A 287 8.94 -20.32 6.05
CA CYS A 287 9.84 -20.17 7.20
C CYS A 287 9.38 -19.07 8.16
N VAL A 288 8.92 -17.92 7.65
CA VAL A 288 8.47 -16.82 8.53
C VAL A 288 7.13 -17.14 9.17
N VAL A 289 6.17 -17.71 8.42
CA VAL A 289 4.86 -18.10 8.96
C VAL A 289 5.01 -19.18 10.04
N GLY A 290 5.98 -20.08 9.89
CA GLY A 290 6.31 -21.10 10.91
C GLY A 290 7.02 -20.55 12.15
N ASN A 291 7.76 -19.44 12.05
CA ASN A 291 8.61 -18.91 13.12
C ASN A 291 8.08 -17.63 13.79
N SER A 292 7.06 -16.98 13.24
CA SER A 292 6.60 -15.67 13.70
C SER A 292 5.09 -15.62 13.93
N THR A 293 4.71 -15.33 15.18
CA THR A 293 3.34 -14.92 15.52
C THR A 293 3.00 -13.48 15.09
N ASN A 294 3.96 -12.76 14.49
CA ASN A 294 3.92 -11.31 14.28
C ASN A 294 3.96 -10.90 12.79
N PHE A 295 3.46 -11.72 11.87
CA PHE A 295 3.52 -11.42 10.44
C PHE A 295 2.44 -10.42 9.96
N ALA A 296 2.36 -9.23 10.58
CA ALA A 296 1.88 -8.01 9.91
C ALA A 296 1.99 -6.81 10.87
N TYR A 297 2.58 -5.69 10.44
CA TYR A 297 2.01 -4.36 10.63
C TYR A 297 2.80 -3.17 10.02
N SER A 298 2.14 -2.27 9.24
CA SER A 298 2.65 -0.90 8.99
C SER A 298 2.05 0.06 10.00
N GLY A 299 2.91 0.50 10.92
CA GLY A 299 2.70 1.56 11.90
C GLY A 299 3.57 1.29 13.15
N PRO A 300 3.48 2.11 14.20
CA PRO A 300 4.32 1.96 15.40
C PRO A 300 4.12 0.58 16.05
N TRP A 301 5.22 -0.15 16.20
CA TRP A 301 5.31 -1.51 16.74
C TRP A 301 4.48 -1.72 18.02
N ARG A 302 3.56 -2.70 18.01
CA ARG A 302 3.11 -3.39 19.23
C ARG A 302 3.09 -4.90 18.98
N LYS A 303 3.85 -5.65 19.80
CA LYS A 303 3.84 -7.12 19.85
C LYS A 303 2.41 -7.63 20.07
N ILE A 304 1.92 -8.51 19.20
CA ILE A 304 0.69 -9.26 19.45
C ILE A 304 1.09 -10.66 19.94
N GLY A 305 0.48 -11.08 21.04
CA GLY A 305 0.91 -12.15 21.95
C GLY A 305 1.04 -13.54 21.32
N GLY A 306 1.86 -14.36 21.99
CA GLY A 306 2.26 -15.70 21.57
C GLY A 306 1.16 -16.75 21.68
N GLY A 307 1.14 -17.62 20.68
CA GLY A 307 0.56 -18.96 20.73
C GLY A 307 1.56 -19.92 20.08
N GLU A 308 1.71 -21.12 20.64
CA GLU A 308 2.68 -22.13 20.21
C GLU A 308 2.43 -22.61 18.78
N VAL A 309 3.52 -22.80 18.02
CA VAL A 309 3.51 -23.32 16.65
C VAL A 309 4.14 -24.72 16.64
N VAL A 310 3.45 -25.65 15.96
CA VAL A 310 3.90 -27.03 15.74
C VAL A 310 5.06 -27.05 14.73
N ASN A 311 6.17 -27.66 15.16
CA ASN A 311 7.42 -27.80 14.42
C ASN A 311 7.25 -28.55 13.09
N SER A 312 7.67 -27.95 11.99
CA SER A 312 8.14 -28.67 10.80
C SER A 312 9.06 -27.80 9.92
N CYS A 313 10.23 -27.45 10.43
CA CYS A 313 11.39 -27.13 9.58
C CYS A 313 12.36 -28.30 9.70
N VAL A 314 12.51 -29.09 8.63
CA VAL A 314 13.53 -30.14 8.54
C VAL A 314 14.71 -29.59 7.74
N TYR A 315 15.90 -29.70 8.33
CA TYR A 315 17.21 -29.35 7.76
C TYR A 315 17.57 -30.23 6.57
#